data_AF-A0A7X8LQY5-F1
#
_entry.id   AF-A0A7X8LQY5-F1
#
_cell.length_a   1.000
_cell.length_b   1.000
_cell.length_c   1.000
_cell.angle_alpha   90.00
_cell.angle_beta   90.00
_cell.angle_gamma   90.00
#
_symmetry.space_group_name_H-M   'P 1'
#
loop_
_entity.id
_entity.type
_entity.pdbx_description
1 polymer ?
#
loop_
_entity_poly.entity_id
_entity_poly.type
_entity_poly.pdbx_seq_one_letter_code
_entity_poly.pdbx_strand_id
1 'polypeptide(L)'
;MPKKSLEQLQDEVLAAYRNKFPEGDQSSGALLFIKSAVLSGVLWGVYENQAWILRQAFVSTAEGEYLDRHGYGRTSRLQGEDDETYRARLLEYIQQDPAGGNNFDYPIWAKEVAGVKAAYCLGGDLAPGGPGTVTVIILA
;
A
#
# COMPACT_ATOMS: atom_id res chain seq x y z
N MET A 1 15.53 2.33 11.07
CA MET A 1 16.70 3.09 10.61
C MET A 1 16.35 3.75 9.29
N PRO A 2 16.71 5.03 9.06
CA PRO A 2 16.52 5.65 7.76
C PRO A 2 17.36 4.93 6.69
N LYS A 3 16.86 4.86 5.46
CA LYS A 3 17.58 4.29 4.32
C LYS A 3 18.83 5.12 4.05
N LYS A 4 19.98 4.44 3.93
CA LYS A 4 21.27 5.07 3.67
C LYS A 4 21.52 5.19 2.16
N SER A 5 22.21 6.24 1.74
CA SER A 5 22.70 6.37 0.36
C SER A 5 23.83 5.38 0.08
N LEU A 6 24.16 5.17 -1.19
CA LEU A 6 25.26 4.29 -1.57
C LEU A 6 26.60 4.80 -1.03
N GLU A 7 26.81 6.11 -1.07
CA GLU A 7 28.02 6.78 -0.57
C GLU A 7 28.17 6.57 0.93
N GLN A 8 27.08 6.77 1.70
CA GLN A 8 27.08 6.53 3.15
C GLN A 8 27.42 5.08 3.49
N LEU A 9 26.89 4.12 2.73
CA LEU A 9 27.22 2.71 2.92
C LEU A 9 28.67 2.42 2.57
N GLN A 10 29.17 3.00 1.47
CA GLN A 10 30.56 2.85 1.06
C GLN A 10 31.52 3.39 2.11
N ASP A 11 31.25 4.57 2.66
CA ASP A 11 32.08 5.18 3.70
C ASP A 11 32.10 4.34 4.98
N GLU A 12 30.93 3.86 5.43
CA GLU A 12 30.83 3.03 6.63
C GLU A 12 31.52 1.67 6.47
N VAL A 13 31.28 0.98 5.36
CA VAL A 13 31.88 -0.33 5.09
C VAL A 13 33.38 -0.20 4.88
N LEU A 14 33.84 0.83 4.16
CA LEU A 14 35.26 1.09 3.98
C LEU A 14 35.91 1.40 5.32
N ALA A 15 35.34 2.30 6.14
CA ALA A 15 35.85 2.59 7.47
C ALA A 15 35.97 1.33 8.34
N ALA A 16 34.97 0.44 8.29
CA ALA A 16 35.02 -0.84 8.99
C ALA A 16 36.16 -1.75 8.51
N TYR A 17 36.38 -1.85 7.20
CA TYR A 17 37.50 -2.61 6.64
C TYR A 17 38.86 -2.02 7.03
N ARG A 18 39.01 -0.70 6.94
CA ARG A 18 40.26 -0.01 7.32
C ARG A 18 40.59 -0.20 8.79
N ASN A 19 39.59 -0.09 9.67
CA ASN A 19 39.77 -0.31 11.11
C ASN A 19 40.15 -1.76 11.43
N LYS A 20 39.61 -2.73 10.68
CA LYS A 20 39.93 -4.15 10.87
C LYS A 20 41.30 -4.54 10.31
N PHE A 21 41.74 -3.86 9.25
CA PHE A 21 43.00 -4.12 8.55
C PHE A 21 43.83 -2.83 8.42
N PRO A 22 44.37 -2.29 9.53
CA PRO A 22 45.11 -1.03 9.52
C PRO A 22 46.39 -1.09 8.67
N GLU A 23 47.05 -2.25 8.64
CA GLU A 23 48.27 -2.50 7.84
C GLU A 23 47.98 -2.73 6.34
N GLY A 24 46.70 -2.78 5.94
CA GLY A 24 46.32 -2.99 4.54
C GLY A 24 46.54 -1.74 3.68
N ASP A 25 46.62 -1.92 2.35
CA ASP A 25 46.66 -0.79 1.43
C ASP A 25 45.35 0.02 1.51
N GLN A 26 45.49 1.32 1.81
CA GLN A 26 44.40 2.25 2.07
C GLN A 26 43.98 3.05 0.82
N SER A 27 44.68 2.88 -0.30
CA SER A 27 44.41 3.59 -1.56
C SER A 27 43.07 3.16 -2.19
N SER A 28 42.52 4.00 -3.06
CA SER A 28 41.27 3.70 -3.79
C SER A 28 41.40 2.57 -4.81
N GLY A 29 42.64 2.21 -5.20
CA GLY A 29 42.90 1.06 -6.06
C GLY A 29 43.05 -0.26 -5.29
N ALA A 30 43.07 -0.21 -3.96
CA ALA A 30 43.33 -1.36 -3.12
C ALA A 30 42.17 -2.35 -3.10
N LEU A 31 42.50 -3.62 -2.82
CA LEU A 31 41.50 -4.67 -2.64
C LEU A 31 40.46 -4.35 -1.56
N LEU A 32 40.84 -3.60 -0.51
CA LEU A 32 39.91 -3.17 0.54
C LEU A 32 38.83 -2.23 -0.02
N PHE A 33 39.20 -1.28 -0.88
CA PHE A 33 38.26 -0.36 -1.53
C PHE A 33 37.33 -1.11 -2.50
N ILE A 34 37.87 -2.03 -3.30
CA ILE A 34 37.06 -2.84 -4.21
C ILE A 34 36.03 -3.68 -3.43
N LYS A 35 36.47 -4.33 -2.35
CA LYS A 35 35.57 -5.12 -1.48
C LYS A 35 34.50 -4.27 -0.82
N SER A 36 34.83 -3.07 -0.34
CA SER A 36 33.84 -2.17 0.25
C SER A 36 32.82 -1.69 -0.78
N ALA A 37 33.25 -1.35 -1.99
CA ALA A 37 32.36 -0.94 -3.07
C ALA A 37 31.38 -2.06 -3.46
N VAL A 38 31.87 -3.29 -3.64
CA VAL A 38 31.02 -4.46 -3.95
C VAL A 38 30.00 -4.71 -2.84
N LEU A 39 30.43 -4.77 -1.58
CA LEU A 39 29.52 -5.04 -0.46
C LEU A 39 28.47 -3.92 -0.30
N SER A 40 28.88 -2.67 -0.47
CA SER A 40 27.97 -1.52 -0.36
C SER A 40 26.94 -1.49 -1.49
N GLY A 41 27.34 -1.85 -2.71
CA GLY A 41 26.41 -2.00 -3.83
C GLY A 41 25.36 -3.08 -3.59
N VAL A 42 25.76 -4.23 -3.02
CA VAL A 42 24.81 -5.29 -2.64
C VAL A 42 23.87 -4.82 -1.52
N LEU A 43 24.39 -4.19 -0.46
CA LEU A 43 23.57 -3.65 0.62
C LEU A 43 22.57 -2.60 0.14
N TRP A 44 23.02 -1.68 -0.73
CA TRP A 44 22.16 -0.69 -1.34
C TRP A 44 21.04 -1.34 -2.16
N GLY A 45 21.37 -2.33 -2.99
CA GLY A 45 20.37 -3.09 -3.76
C GLY A 45 19.34 -3.80 -2.89
N VAL A 46 19.74 -4.33 -1.73
CA VAL A 46 18.80 -4.91 -0.75
C VAL A 46 17.87 -3.84 -0.19
N TYR A 47 18.38 -2.67 0.18
CA TYR A 47 17.53 -1.58 0.68
C TYR A 47 16.59 -1.02 -0.38
N GLU A 48 17.02 -0.91 -1.64
CA GLU A 48 16.14 -0.53 -2.76
C GLU A 48 15.03 -1.56 -2.97
N ASN A 49 15.37 -2.84 -2.94
CA ASN A 49 14.40 -3.92 -3.05
C ASN A 49 13.38 -3.86 -1.90
N GLN A 50 13.83 -3.71 -0.65
CA GLN A 50 12.94 -3.55 0.50
C GLN A 50 12.02 -2.34 0.36
N ALA A 51 12.55 -1.20 -0.10
CA ALA A 51 11.76 -0.01 -0.35
C ALA A 51 10.72 -0.24 -1.45
N TRP A 52 11.06 -1.00 -2.49
CA TRP A 52 10.13 -1.41 -3.53
C TRP A 52 9.03 -2.35 -2.98
N ILE A 53 9.38 -3.37 -2.19
CA ILE A 53 8.42 -4.27 -1.54
C ILE A 53 7.44 -3.48 -0.66
N LEU A 54 7.94 -2.52 0.13
CA LEU A 54 7.10 -1.70 1.01
C LEU A 54 6.09 -0.85 0.25
N ARG A 55 6.41 -0.39 -0.97
CA ARG A 55 5.42 0.28 -1.84
C ARG A 55 4.27 -0.66 -2.22
N GLN A 56 4.56 -1.94 -2.41
CA GLN A 56 3.54 -2.94 -2.75
C GLN A 56 2.74 -3.45 -1.54
N ALA A 57 3.21 -3.17 -0.32
CA ALA A 57 2.61 -3.68 0.92
C ALA A 57 1.26 -3.02 1.26
N PHE A 58 1.03 -1.79 0.81
CA PHE A 58 -0.18 -1.04 1.13
C PHE A 58 -1.06 -0.83 -0.10
N VAL A 59 -2.37 -0.98 0.06
CA VAL A 59 -3.37 -0.76 -0.99
C VAL A 59 -3.27 0.65 -1.56
N SER A 60 -2.81 1.65 -0.82
CA SER A 60 -2.67 3.03 -1.31
C SER A 60 -1.49 3.24 -2.26
N THR A 61 -0.48 2.36 -2.23
CA THR A 61 0.78 2.54 -2.96
C THR A 61 1.13 1.40 -3.90
N ALA A 62 0.46 0.24 -3.78
CA ALA A 62 0.73 -0.93 -4.61
C ALA A 62 0.31 -0.72 -6.06
N GLU A 63 0.97 -1.37 -7.01
CA GLU A 63 0.71 -1.22 -8.46
C GLU A 63 0.57 -2.58 -9.16
N GLY A 64 -0.13 -2.60 -10.29
CA GLY A 64 -0.34 -3.77 -11.15
C GLY A 64 -0.85 -5.01 -10.39
N GLU A 65 -0.22 -6.16 -10.63
CA GLU A 65 -0.61 -7.44 -10.01
C GLU A 65 -0.57 -7.40 -8.47
N TYR A 66 0.32 -6.59 -7.87
CA TYR A 66 0.38 -6.50 -6.41
C TYR A 66 -0.82 -5.76 -5.83
N LEU A 67 -1.34 -4.76 -6.53
CA LEU A 67 -2.61 -4.13 -6.18
C LEU A 67 -3.77 -5.13 -6.33
N ASP A 68 -3.77 -5.92 -7.39
CA ASP A 68 -4.80 -6.93 -7.64
C ASP A 68 -4.85 -7.99 -6.53
N ARG A 69 -3.70 -8.37 -5.95
CA ARG A 69 -3.63 -9.29 -4.80
C ARG A 69 -4.34 -8.74 -3.57
N HIS A 70 -4.31 -7.42 -3.33
CA HIS A 70 -5.03 -6.81 -2.20
C HIS A 70 -6.56 -6.93 -2.35
N GLY A 71 -7.06 -6.96 -3.58
CA GLY A 71 -8.48 -7.14 -3.85
C GLY A 71 -8.97 -8.59 -3.81
N TYR A 72 -8.07 -9.57 -3.67
CA TYR A 72 -8.47 -10.98 -3.60
C TYR A 72 -9.50 -11.22 -2.48
N GLY A 73 -10.62 -11.85 -2.82
CA GLY A 73 -11.74 -12.11 -1.91
C GLY A 73 -12.67 -10.91 -1.67
N ARG A 74 -12.41 -9.75 -2.27
CA ARG A 74 -13.22 -8.53 -2.18
C ARG A 74 -13.76 -8.10 -3.55
N THR A 75 -12.85 -7.88 -4.49
CA THR A 75 -13.17 -7.45 -5.85
C THR A 75 -12.06 -7.77 -6.85
N SER A 76 -12.42 -8.04 -8.10
CA SER A 76 -11.50 -8.15 -9.23
C SER A 76 -11.47 -6.87 -10.07
N ARG A 77 -10.37 -6.66 -10.80
CA ARG A 77 -10.21 -5.58 -11.77
C ARG A 77 -11.12 -5.78 -12.98
N LEU A 78 -11.73 -4.70 -13.48
CA LEU A 78 -12.55 -4.70 -14.69
C LEU A 78 -11.68 -4.57 -15.94
N GLN A 79 -12.21 -4.99 -17.09
CA GLN A 79 -11.47 -4.90 -18.35
C GLN A 79 -11.15 -3.43 -18.70
N GLY A 80 -9.87 -3.12 -18.87
CA GLY A 80 -9.40 -1.77 -19.20
C GLY A 80 -9.38 -0.78 -18.02
N GLU A 81 -9.65 -1.24 -16.80
CA GLU A 81 -9.60 -0.42 -15.58
C GLU A 81 -8.13 -0.16 -15.19
N ASP A 82 -7.75 1.12 -15.08
CA ASP A 82 -6.44 1.51 -14.60
C ASP A 82 -6.28 1.31 -13.08
N ASP A 83 -5.03 1.39 -12.60
CA ASP A 83 -4.71 1.16 -11.18
C ASP A 83 -5.40 2.14 -10.25
N GLU A 84 -5.60 3.39 -10.67
CA GLU A 84 -6.18 4.42 -9.81
C GLU A 84 -7.68 4.19 -9.61
N THR A 85 -8.38 3.87 -10.69
CA THR A 85 -9.82 3.54 -10.67
C THR A 85 -10.06 2.28 -9.86
N TYR A 86 -9.26 1.23 -10.08
CA TYR A 86 -9.37 -0.01 -9.31
C TYR A 86 -9.05 0.21 -7.83
N ARG A 87 -8.00 0.98 -7.52
CA ARG A 87 -7.62 1.33 -6.14
C ARG A 87 -8.73 2.08 -5.42
N ALA A 88 -9.33 3.08 -6.05
CA ALA A 88 -10.42 3.86 -5.46
C ALA A 88 -11.60 2.96 -5.08
N ARG A 89 -12.01 2.07 -5.99
CA ARG A 89 -13.09 1.11 -5.77
C ARG A 89 -12.77 0.09 -4.67
N LEU A 90 -11.54 -0.41 -4.64
CA LEU A 90 -11.08 -1.33 -3.59
C LEU A 90 -11.03 -0.63 -2.21
N LEU A 91 -10.55 0.61 -2.15
CA LEU A 91 -10.53 1.38 -0.91
C LEU A 91 -11.94 1.72 -0.42
N GLU A 92 -12.86 2.06 -1.33
CA GLU A 92 -14.26 2.27 -0.99
C GLU A 92 -14.88 1.00 -0.39
N TYR A 93 -14.63 -0.16 -0.99
CA TYR A 93 -15.05 -1.45 -0.44
C TYR A 93 -14.50 -1.67 0.98
N ILE A 94 -13.18 -1.47 1.18
CA ILE A 94 -12.52 -1.66 2.49
C ILE A 94 -13.09 -0.70 3.55
N GLN A 95 -13.44 0.53 3.17
CA GLN A 95 -14.02 1.51 4.09
C GLN A 95 -15.48 1.21 4.43
N GLN A 96 -16.20 0.60 3.49
CA GLN A 96 -17.63 0.26 3.59
C GLN A 96 -17.81 -1.26 3.65
N ASP A 97 -16.97 -1.95 4.42
CA ASP A 97 -16.99 -3.41 4.52
C ASP A 97 -18.43 -3.89 4.81
N PRO A 98 -19.01 -4.74 3.94
CA PRO A 98 -20.39 -5.20 4.11
C PRO A 98 -20.55 -5.95 5.43
N ALA A 99 -21.47 -5.50 6.28
CA ALA A 99 -21.62 -6.04 7.63
C ALA A 99 -23.03 -6.58 7.91
N GLY A 100 -23.76 -6.94 6.86
CA GLY A 100 -25.07 -7.59 6.96
C GLY A 100 -26.17 -6.69 7.54
N GLY A 101 -26.03 -5.37 7.39
CA GLY A 101 -27.00 -4.37 7.82
C GLY A 101 -26.42 -3.12 8.48
N ASN A 102 -25.18 -2.74 8.18
CA ASN A 102 -24.65 -1.43 8.57
C ASN A 102 -25.27 -0.32 7.70
N ASN A 103 -25.03 0.95 8.04
CA ASN A 103 -25.61 2.08 7.31
C ASN A 103 -25.17 2.17 5.82
N PHE A 104 -24.03 1.57 5.45
CA PHE A 104 -23.52 1.58 4.07
C PHE A 104 -24.14 0.48 3.20
N ASP A 105 -24.59 -0.62 3.83
CA ASP A 105 -25.21 -1.74 3.14
C ASP A 105 -26.51 -1.33 2.42
N TYR A 106 -27.38 -0.58 3.11
CA TYR A 106 -28.71 -0.24 2.56
C TYR A 106 -28.65 0.59 1.26
N PRO A 107 -27.82 1.66 1.16
CA PRO A 107 -27.70 2.41 -0.09
C PRO A 107 -27.11 1.59 -1.24
N ILE A 108 -26.19 0.66 -0.96
CA ILE A 108 -25.59 -0.23 -1.97
C ILE A 108 -26.68 -1.15 -2.52
N TRP A 109 -27.37 -1.90 -1.64
CA TRP A 109 -28.45 -2.82 -2.03
C TRP A 109 -29.60 -2.10 -2.76
N ALA A 110 -29.96 -0.90 -2.31
CA ALA A 110 -31.01 -0.11 -2.96
C ALA A 110 -30.65 0.26 -4.41
N LYS A 111 -29.38 0.61 -4.69
CA LYS A 111 -28.92 0.97 -6.04
C LYS A 111 -28.84 -0.23 -7.00
N GLU A 112 -28.89 -1.46 -6.51
CA GLU A 112 -28.99 -2.66 -7.36
C GLU A 112 -30.37 -2.78 -8.03
N VAL A 113 -31.39 -2.11 -7.48
CA VAL A 113 -32.75 -2.10 -8.04
C VAL A 113 -32.83 -1.10 -9.20
N ALA A 114 -33.26 -1.58 -10.37
CA ALA A 114 -33.42 -0.75 -11.56
C ALA A 114 -34.37 0.44 -11.31
N GLY A 115 -33.93 1.64 -11.68
CA GLY A 115 -34.68 2.89 -11.50
C GLY A 115 -34.27 3.71 -10.27
N VAL A 116 -33.44 3.18 -9.37
CA VAL A 116 -32.90 3.96 -8.25
C VAL A 116 -31.73 4.81 -8.72
N LYS A 117 -31.87 6.15 -8.67
CA LYS A 117 -30.83 7.12 -9.04
C LYS A 117 -29.90 7.45 -7.87
N ALA A 118 -30.41 7.48 -6.66
CA ALA A 118 -29.61 7.62 -5.44
C ALA A 118 -30.33 7.01 -4.23
N ALA A 119 -29.55 6.63 -3.22
CA ALA A 119 -30.06 6.10 -1.97
C ALA A 119 -29.23 6.61 -0.80
N TYR A 120 -29.88 6.90 0.32
CA TYR A 120 -29.25 7.34 1.58
C TYR A 120 -29.83 6.56 2.75
N CYS A 121 -29.00 6.27 3.76
CA CYS A 121 -29.42 5.55 4.95
C CYS A 121 -29.27 6.43 6.19
N LEU A 122 -30.34 6.55 6.96
CA LEU A 122 -30.38 7.18 8.27
C LEU A 122 -30.60 6.10 9.33
N GLY A 123 -29.56 5.77 10.09
CA GLY A 123 -29.60 4.78 11.17
C GLY A 123 -29.28 5.41 12.53
N GLY A 124 -29.61 4.69 13.60
CA GLY A 124 -29.33 5.12 14.97
C GLY A 124 -30.12 6.38 15.35
N ASP A 125 -29.45 7.36 15.94
CA ASP A 125 -30.08 8.60 16.41
C ASP A 125 -30.60 9.50 15.28
N LEU A 126 -30.14 9.28 14.05
CA LEU A 126 -30.58 10.01 12.87
C LEU A 126 -31.85 9.40 12.24
N ALA A 127 -32.22 8.17 12.61
CA ALA A 127 -33.40 7.53 12.08
C ALA A 127 -34.68 8.18 12.67
N PRO A 128 -35.66 8.60 11.86
CA PRO A 128 -36.95 9.10 12.35
C PRO A 128 -37.69 8.15 13.29
N GLY A 129 -37.49 6.84 13.15
CA GLY A 129 -38.04 5.81 14.03
C GLY A 129 -37.28 5.62 15.34
N GLY A 130 -36.18 6.34 15.55
CA GLY A 130 -35.31 6.23 16.72
C GLY A 130 -34.31 5.06 16.67
N PRO A 131 -33.53 4.86 17.74
CA PRO A 131 -32.54 3.79 17.82
C PRO A 131 -33.12 2.40 17.55
N GLY A 132 -32.41 1.58 16.78
CA GLY A 132 -32.86 0.24 16.36
C GLY A 132 -33.71 0.25 15.08
N THR A 133 -33.98 1.42 14.51
CA THR A 133 -34.59 1.55 13.18
C THR A 133 -33.61 2.10 12.17
N VAL A 134 -33.88 1.82 10.89
CA VAL A 134 -33.19 2.39 9.75
C VAL A 134 -34.23 2.98 8.81
N THR A 135 -33.97 4.18 8.30
CA THR A 135 -34.77 4.80 7.24
C THR A 135 -33.91 4.95 6.00
N VAL A 136 -34.35 4.34 4.89
CA VAL A 136 -33.69 4.44 3.59
C VAL A 136 -34.47 5.43 2.72
N ILE A 137 -33.79 6.48 2.27
CA ILE A 137 -34.35 7.49 1.36
C ILE A 137 -33.93 7.14 -0.05
N ILE A 138 -34.90 6.98 -0.95
CA ILE A 138 -34.70 6.63 -2.35
C ILE A 138 -35.03 7.82 -3.25
N LEU A 139 -34.15 8.11 -4.19
CA LEU A 139 -34.39 9.04 -5.30
C LEU A 139 -34.43 8.22 -6.59
N ALA A 140 -35.54 8.28 -7.32
CA ALA A 140 -35.79 7.52 -8.55
C ALA A 140 -36.02 8.42 -9.78
#